data_AF-A0A090QVN6-F1
#
_entry.id   AF-A0A090QVN6-F1
#
_cell.length_a   1.000
_cell.length_b   1.000
_cell.length_c   1.000
_cell.angle_alpha   90.00
_cell.angle_beta   90.00
_cell.angle_gamma   90.00
#
_symmetry.space_group_name_H-M   'P 1'
#
loop_
_entity.id
_entity.type
_entity.pdbx_description
1 polymer ?
#
loop_
_entity_poly.entity_id
_entity_poly.type
_entity_poly.pdbx_seq_one_letter_code
_entity_poly.pdbx_strand_id
1 'polypeptide(L)'
;MKKKLTAGSTQQLDNLLDQVRHCTICADHLPRGPRPVIQAASSAKLLIIGQAPGLRVHESGIPWHDPSGDRLRRWLDIDSETFYDPRQIAIMPMGLCYPAKANPGIYRLGQNVLRNGTRMCCLCCHRSA
;
A
#
# COMPACT_ATOMS: atom_id res chain seq x y z
N MET A 1 19.06 -3.49 -22.23
CA MET A 1 18.69 -4.94 -22.24
C MET A 1 17.24 -5.06 -21.78
N LYS A 2 16.27 -5.21 -22.71
CA LYS A 2 14.85 -5.33 -22.36
C LYS A 2 14.57 -6.78 -21.95
N LYS A 3 14.55 -7.09 -20.65
CA LYS A 3 14.03 -8.39 -20.19
C LYS A 3 12.54 -8.42 -20.55
N LYS A 4 12.14 -9.31 -21.46
CA LYS A 4 10.72 -9.58 -21.71
C LYS A 4 10.11 -10.08 -20.40
N LEU A 5 9.02 -9.46 -19.97
CA LEU A 5 8.14 -10.02 -18.95
C LEU A 5 7.68 -11.40 -19.44
N THR A 6 7.98 -12.45 -18.68
CA THR A 6 7.54 -13.81 -18.97
C THR A 6 6.26 -14.11 -18.19
N ALA A 7 5.42 -15.00 -18.69
CA ALA A 7 4.19 -15.41 -17.99
C ALA A 7 4.47 -15.88 -16.55
N GLY A 8 5.61 -16.56 -16.32
CA GLY A 8 6.05 -16.98 -14.99
C GLY A 8 6.29 -15.82 -14.02
N SER A 9 6.85 -14.69 -14.48
CA SER A 9 7.09 -13.53 -13.61
C SER A 9 5.80 -12.80 -13.22
N THR A 10 4.80 -12.77 -14.10
CA THR A 10 3.48 -12.22 -13.78
C THR A 10 2.78 -13.07 -12.72
N GLN A 11 2.76 -14.40 -12.89
CA GLN A 11 2.16 -15.30 -11.91
C GLN A 11 2.83 -15.20 -10.53
N GLN A 12 4.17 -15.07 -10.50
CA GLN A 12 4.90 -14.86 -9.25
C GLN A 12 4.50 -13.56 -8.54
N LEU A 13 4.31 -12.48 -9.30
CA LEU A 13 3.85 -11.21 -8.74
C LEU A 13 2.42 -11.33 -8.20
N ASP A 14 1.51 -11.92 -8.97
CA ASP A 14 0.11 -12.06 -8.56
C ASP A 14 -0.01 -12.88 -7.26
N ASN A 15 0.73 -13.98 -7.16
CA ASN A 15 0.81 -14.79 -5.93
C ASN A 15 1.33 -13.97 -4.74
N LEU A 16 2.36 -13.15 -4.95
CA LEU A 16 2.91 -12.30 -3.89
C LEU A 16 1.91 -11.22 -3.47
N LEU A 17 1.21 -10.60 -4.42
CA LEU A 17 0.18 -9.60 -4.12
C LEU A 17 -0.96 -10.21 -3.31
N ASP A 18 -1.36 -11.45 -3.62
CA ASP A 18 -2.38 -12.17 -2.86
C ASP A 18 -1.92 -12.52 -1.45
N GLN A 19 -0.67 -12.97 -1.27
CA GLN A 19 -0.10 -13.17 0.07
C GLN A 19 -0.09 -11.87 0.88
N VAL A 20 0.31 -10.78 0.24
CA VAL A 20 0.35 -9.45 0.87
C VAL A 20 -1.05 -9.00 1.29
N ARG A 21 -2.08 -9.19 0.45
CA ARG A 21 -3.48 -8.84 0.77
C ARG A 21 -4.04 -9.61 1.96
N HIS A 22 -3.53 -10.83 2.21
CA HIS A 22 -3.92 -11.68 3.33
C HIS A 22 -3.00 -11.58 4.55
N CYS A 23 -2.03 -10.66 4.55
CA CYS A 23 -1.09 -10.50 5.65
C CYS A 23 -1.80 -10.04 6.94
N THR A 24 -1.65 -10.82 8.02
CA THR A 24 -2.22 -10.54 9.35
C THR A 24 -1.17 -10.29 10.43
N ILE A 25 0.12 -10.22 10.06
CA ILE A 25 1.26 -10.19 11.01
C ILE A 25 1.16 -9.09 12.06
N CYS A 26 0.56 -7.94 11.72
CA CYS A 26 0.46 -6.79 12.62
C CYS A 26 -0.87 -6.71 13.38
N ALA A 27 -1.70 -7.77 13.38
CA ALA A 27 -3.07 -7.71 13.92
C ALA A 27 -3.14 -7.16 15.35
N ASP A 28 -2.25 -7.61 16.23
CA ASP A 28 -2.21 -7.19 17.66
C ASP A 28 -1.80 -5.73 17.87
N HIS A 29 -1.30 -5.07 16.83
CA HIS A 29 -0.78 -3.71 16.90
C HIS A 29 -1.63 -2.69 16.13
N LEU A 30 -2.62 -3.16 15.37
CA LEU A 30 -3.47 -2.32 14.53
C LEU A 30 -4.84 -2.14 15.19
N PRO A 31 -5.20 -0.94 15.66
CA PRO A 31 -6.47 -0.71 16.38
C PRO A 31 -7.73 -1.03 15.56
N ARG A 32 -7.61 -1.11 14.23
CA ARG A 32 -8.70 -1.45 13.31
C ARG A 32 -8.43 -2.73 12.52
N GLY A 33 -7.48 -3.53 12.99
CA GLY A 33 -7.05 -4.75 12.33
C GLY A 33 -6.27 -4.53 11.03
N PRO A 34 -5.71 -5.61 10.47
CA PRO A 34 -4.99 -5.58 9.21
C PRO A 34 -5.96 -5.44 8.04
N ARG A 35 -5.64 -4.51 7.14
CA ARG A 35 -6.24 -4.43 5.81
C ARG A 35 -5.20 -3.89 4.84
N PRO A 36 -4.31 -4.76 4.33
CA PRO A 36 -3.27 -4.37 3.39
C PRO A 36 -3.89 -3.79 2.11
N VAL A 37 -3.54 -2.55 1.78
CA VAL A 37 -3.99 -1.88 0.55
C VAL A 37 -2.81 -1.73 -0.40
N ILE A 38 -2.88 -2.42 -1.53
CA ILE A 38 -1.87 -2.41 -2.59
C ILE A 38 -2.53 -2.70 -3.95
N GLN A 39 -2.06 -2.03 -4.99
CA GLN A 39 -2.48 -2.25 -6.37
C GLN A 39 -1.23 -2.31 -7.24
N ALA A 40 -1.04 -3.38 -8.00
CA ALA A 40 0.05 -3.46 -8.97
C ALA A 40 -0.29 -4.51 -10.03
N ALA A 41 0.27 -4.31 -11.23
CA ALA A 41 0.43 -5.36 -12.21
C ALA A 41 1.84 -5.26 -12.80
N SER A 42 2.34 -6.37 -13.32
CA SER A 42 3.68 -6.44 -13.93
C SER A 42 3.82 -5.56 -15.17
N SER A 43 2.69 -5.16 -15.78
CA SER A 43 2.62 -4.26 -16.94
C SER A 43 2.51 -2.77 -16.58
N ALA A 44 2.41 -2.41 -15.29
CA ALA A 44 2.23 -1.03 -14.87
C ALA A 44 3.33 -0.11 -15.43
N LYS A 45 2.93 1.06 -15.93
CA LYS A 45 3.82 2.03 -16.56
C LYS A 45 4.31 3.09 -15.58
N LEU A 46 3.54 3.33 -14.52
CA LEU A 46 3.85 4.29 -13.46
C LEU A 46 3.71 3.60 -12.10
N LEU A 47 4.66 3.86 -11.20
CA LEU A 47 4.61 3.43 -9.80
C LEU A 47 4.49 4.66 -8.89
N ILE A 48 3.44 4.70 -8.09
CA ILE A 48 3.19 5.74 -7.09
C ILE A 48 3.46 5.15 -5.70
N ILE A 49 4.44 5.73 -4.99
CA ILE A 49 4.79 5.33 -3.62
C ILE A 49 4.28 6.37 -2.62
N GLY A 50 3.37 5.95 -1.74
CA GLY A 50 2.83 6.76 -0.64
C GLY A 50 3.38 6.32 0.73
N GLN A 51 2.99 7.02 1.80
CA GLN A 51 3.37 6.60 3.17
C GLN A 51 2.58 5.36 3.63
N ALA A 52 1.31 5.54 4.00
CA ALA A 52 0.41 4.48 4.44
C ALA A 52 -1.06 4.89 4.20
N PRO A 53 -2.00 3.93 4.15
CA PRO A 53 -3.43 4.23 4.09
C PRO A 53 -3.88 5.18 5.19
N GLY A 54 -4.70 6.16 4.82
CA GLY A 54 -5.54 6.89 5.77
C GLY A 54 -6.77 6.07 6.20
N LEU A 55 -7.58 6.62 7.10
CA LEU A 55 -8.79 5.95 7.61
C LEU A 55 -9.79 5.62 6.48
N ARG A 56 -10.08 6.57 5.58
CA ARG A 56 -10.99 6.35 4.44
C ARG A 56 -10.50 5.27 3.48
N VAL A 57 -9.19 5.24 3.24
CA VAL A 57 -8.54 4.21 2.40
C VAL A 57 -8.63 2.85 3.08
N HIS A 58 -8.45 2.78 4.40
CA HIS A 58 -8.64 1.55 5.16
C HIS A 58 -10.09 1.07 5.13
N GLU A 59 -11.07 1.96 5.30
CA GLU A 59 -12.50 1.59 5.28
C GLU A 59 -12.96 1.12 3.89
N SER A 60 -12.51 1.80 2.83
CA SER A 60 -12.86 1.44 1.45
C SER A 60 -12.03 0.27 0.90
N GLY A 61 -10.78 0.12 1.33
CA GLY A 61 -9.80 -0.79 0.72
C GLY A 61 -9.28 -0.32 -0.64
N ILE A 62 -9.66 0.88 -1.08
CA ILE A 62 -9.30 1.42 -2.39
C ILE A 62 -8.13 2.41 -2.21
N PRO A 63 -6.96 2.18 -2.85
CA PRO A 63 -5.78 3.02 -2.66
C PRO A 63 -6.06 4.48 -3.07
N TRP A 64 -5.63 5.48 -2.29
CA TRP A 64 -5.91 6.90 -2.61
C TRP A 64 -7.39 7.25 -2.84
N HIS A 65 -8.33 6.48 -2.26
CA HIS A 65 -9.75 6.83 -2.24
C HIS A 65 -10.05 7.80 -1.09
N ASP A 66 -9.43 8.98 -1.16
CA ASP A 66 -9.56 10.07 -0.21
C ASP A 66 -9.25 11.44 -0.87
N PRO A 67 -9.43 12.58 -0.16
CA PRO A 67 -9.20 13.91 -0.74
C PRO A 67 -7.75 14.14 -1.21
N SER A 68 -6.77 13.38 -0.69
CA SER A 68 -5.40 13.48 -1.16
C SER A 68 -5.22 12.78 -2.51
N GLY A 69 -5.93 11.68 -2.75
CA GLY A 69 -6.00 11.05 -4.05
C GLY A 69 -6.70 11.89 -5.10
N ASP A 70 -7.77 12.61 -4.73
CA ASP A 70 -8.44 13.55 -5.63
C ASP A 70 -7.49 14.67 -6.09
N ARG A 71 -6.65 15.18 -5.18
CA ARG A 71 -5.61 16.16 -5.52
C ARG A 71 -4.55 15.55 -6.43
N LEU A 72 -4.09 14.34 -6.13
CA LEU A 72 -3.07 13.67 -6.92
C LEU A 72 -3.54 13.41 -8.35
N ARG A 73 -4.77 12.92 -8.54
CA ARG A 73 -5.37 12.74 -9.88
C ARG A 73 -5.44 14.05 -10.66
N ARG A 74 -5.82 15.15 -10.01
CA ARG A 74 -5.80 16.48 -10.63
C ARG A 74 -4.41 16.96 -11.00
N TRP A 75 -3.38 16.64 -10.22
CA TRP A 75 -2.00 17.02 -10.55
C TRP A 75 -1.42 16.21 -11.72
N LEU A 76 -1.81 14.94 -11.80
CA LEU A 76 -1.39 14.04 -12.87
C LEU A 76 -2.20 14.23 -14.15
N ASP A 77 -3.32 14.99 -14.08
CA ASP A 77 -4.27 15.20 -15.17
C ASP A 77 -4.77 13.87 -15.79
N ILE A 78 -5.17 12.94 -14.91
CA ILE A 78 -5.68 11.62 -15.29
C ILE A 78 -7.02 11.34 -14.65
N ASP A 79 -7.86 10.62 -15.40
CA ASP A 79 -9.17 10.20 -14.94
C ASP A 79 -9.09 9.04 -13.93
N SER A 80 -10.22 8.75 -13.29
CA SER A 80 -10.33 7.71 -12.28
C SER A 80 -10.12 6.29 -12.83
N GLU A 81 -10.59 6.00 -14.03
CA GLU A 81 -10.46 4.68 -14.65
C GLU A 81 -8.98 4.37 -14.92
N THR A 82 -8.26 5.34 -15.50
CA THR A 82 -6.81 5.26 -15.71
C THR A 82 -6.06 5.14 -14.40
N PHE A 83 -6.43 5.91 -13.37
CA PHE A 83 -5.77 5.89 -12.05
C PHE A 83 -5.92 4.52 -11.35
N TYR A 84 -7.07 3.87 -11.51
CA TYR A 84 -7.37 2.60 -10.86
C TYR A 84 -7.14 1.36 -11.75
N ASP A 85 -6.67 1.51 -12.99
CA ASP A 85 -6.21 0.35 -13.77
C ASP A 85 -4.81 -0.09 -13.29
N PRO A 86 -4.67 -1.27 -12.64
CA PRO A 86 -3.37 -1.77 -12.16
C PRO A 86 -2.35 -1.99 -13.28
N ARG A 87 -2.82 -2.17 -14.54
CA ARG A 87 -1.95 -2.34 -15.70
C ARG A 87 -1.34 -1.04 -16.18
N GLN A 88 -1.88 0.10 -15.75
CA GLN A 88 -1.40 1.44 -16.09
C GLN A 88 -0.62 2.03 -14.91
N ILE A 89 -1.20 1.96 -13.70
CA ILE A 89 -0.66 2.58 -12.49
C ILE A 89 -0.61 1.57 -11.34
N ALA A 90 0.60 1.30 -10.86
CA ALA A 90 0.84 0.61 -9.61
C ALA A 90 0.88 1.61 -8.45
N ILE A 91 0.19 1.29 -7.37
CA ILE A 91 0.11 2.08 -6.14
C ILE A 91 0.62 1.23 -4.98
N MET A 92 1.77 1.62 -4.42
CA MET A 92 2.44 0.87 -3.36
C MET A 92 2.79 1.78 -2.17
N PRO A 93 2.01 1.73 -1.08
CA PRO A 93 2.39 2.41 0.15
C PRO A 93 3.64 1.80 0.80
N MET A 94 4.43 2.59 1.53
CA MET A 94 5.52 2.10 2.40
C MET A 94 5.01 1.33 3.63
N GLY A 95 3.79 1.59 4.07
CA GLY A 95 3.06 0.82 5.07
C GLY A 95 1.70 0.43 4.50
N LEU A 96 1.39 -0.86 4.45
CA LEU A 96 0.20 -1.34 3.73
C LEU A 96 -1.10 -1.24 4.53
N CYS A 97 -1.03 -1.07 5.86
CA CYS A 97 -2.18 -0.97 6.75
C CYS A 97 -2.25 0.43 7.38
N TYR A 98 -3.46 0.84 7.80
CA TYR A 98 -3.68 2.09 8.52
C TYR A 98 -3.12 2.03 9.94
N PRO A 99 -2.14 2.89 10.30
CA PRO A 99 -1.45 2.84 11.59
C PRO A 99 -2.18 3.60 12.72
N ALA A 100 -3.46 3.94 12.55
CA ALA A 100 -4.20 4.91 13.36
C ALA A 100 -3.83 6.39 13.13
N LYS A 101 -4.68 7.30 13.62
CA LYS A 101 -4.48 8.75 13.50
C LYS A 101 -3.39 9.18 14.49
N ALA A 102 -2.38 9.90 14.01
CA ALA A 102 -1.41 10.54 14.91
C ALA A 102 -2.14 11.56 15.80
N ASN A 103 -1.90 11.51 17.11
CA ASN A 103 -2.46 12.47 18.06
C ASN A 103 -1.75 13.83 17.88
N PRO A 104 -2.46 14.91 17.51
CA PRO A 104 -1.85 16.18 17.13
C PRO A 104 -1.14 16.93 18.28
N GLY A 105 -1.28 16.47 19.53
CA GLY A 105 -0.51 16.97 20.68
C GLY A 105 0.86 16.31 20.88
N ILE A 106 1.19 15.27 20.10
CA ILE A 106 2.46 14.57 20.14
C ILE A 106 3.05 14.60 18.73
N TYR A 107 3.59 15.73 18.31
CA TYR A 107 4.57 15.79 17.22
C TYR A 107 5.91 15.17 17.71
N ARG A 108 5.87 13.90 18.14
CA ARG A 108 7.06 13.06 18.20
C ARG A 108 7.09 12.26 16.91
N LEU A 109 7.76 12.84 15.92
CA LEU A 109 8.51 12.16 14.87
C LEU A 109 8.31 10.63 14.84
N GLY A 110 7.49 10.13 13.92
CA GLY A 110 7.64 8.85 13.24
C GLY A 110 8.04 7.57 14.00
N GLN A 111 7.81 7.41 15.31
CA GLN A 111 8.52 6.35 16.06
C GLN A 111 7.73 5.45 17.01
N ASN A 112 6.45 5.70 17.32
CA ASN A 112 5.79 4.86 18.34
C ASN A 112 5.21 3.54 17.84
N VAL A 113 5.18 3.29 16.53
CA VAL A 113 5.03 1.92 15.99
C VAL A 113 6.41 1.23 15.90
N LEU A 114 7.53 1.96 15.92
CA LEU A 114 8.88 1.37 15.80
C LEU A 114 9.55 1.04 17.14
N ARG A 115 9.04 1.56 18.28
CA ARG A 115 9.73 1.46 19.58
C ARG A 115 9.55 0.14 20.33
N ASN A 116 8.52 -0.65 20.03
CA ASN A 116 8.30 -1.97 20.67
C ASN A 116 8.67 -3.17 19.80
N GLY A 117 9.53 -2.97 18.77
CA GLY A 117 9.88 -4.05 17.85
C GLY A 117 8.78 -4.39 16.83
N THR A 118 7.70 -3.62 16.78
CA THR A 118 6.66 -3.77 15.76
C THR A 118 7.22 -3.29 14.42
N ARG A 119 7.71 -4.24 13.63
CA ARG A 119 8.16 -4.03 12.26
C ARG A 119 7.05 -3.35 11.46
N MET A 120 7.42 -2.27 10.75
CA MET A 120 6.55 -1.62 9.78
C MET A 120 6.04 -2.67 8.79
N CYS A 121 4.74 -2.68 8.50
CA CYS A 121 4.03 -3.78 7.83
C CYS A 121 4.74 -4.31 6.55
N CYS A 122 5.43 -3.45 5.80
CA CYS A 122 6.24 -3.85 4.63
C CYS A 122 7.43 -4.77 4.95
N LEU A 123 8.09 -4.62 6.12
CA LEU A 123 9.25 -5.44 6.51
C LEU A 123 8.86 -6.82 7.05
N CYS A 124 7.60 -7.02 7.44
CA CYS A 124 7.12 -8.30 7.98
C CYS A 124 6.87 -9.35 6.90
N CYS A 125 6.34 -8.95 5.74
CA CYS A 125 5.89 -9.89 4.72
C CYS A 125 7.03 -10.73 4.12
N HIS A 126 8.25 -10.20 4.07
CA HIS A 126 9.40 -10.94 3.51
C HIS A 126 10.04 -11.95 4.48
N ARG A 127 9.68 -11.97 5.77
CA ARG A 127 10.26 -12.92 6.74
C ARG A 127 9.36 -14.10 7.09
N SER A 128 8.22 -14.23 6.42
CA SER A 128 7.26 -15.32 6.67
C SER A 128 6.96 -16.15 5.41
N ALA A 129 7.74 -15.95 4.34
CA ALA A 129 7.70 -16.71 3.09
C ALA A 129 8.95 -17.58 2.97
#